data_AF-A0A3A1U679-F1
#
_entry.id   AF-A0A3A1U679-F1
#
_cell.length_a   1.000
_cell.length_b   1.000
_cell.length_c   1.000
_cell.angle_alpha   90.00
_cell.angle_beta   90.00
_cell.angle_gamma   90.00
#
_symmetry.space_group_name_H-M   'P 1'
#
loop_
_entity.id
_entity.type
_entity.pdbx_description
1 polymer ?
#
loop_
_entity_poly.entity_id
_entity_poly.type
_entity_poly.pdbx_seq_one_letter_code
_entity_poly.pdbx_strand_id
1 'polypeptide(L)'
;MPRHRFTLAALATLAVPGLDVAVTRTFTGGGDGQHDAALLTDRDGEHLVVRGPVDAQAAARLEAEVAVLGVLTPGVRARLPFAVPSGVGVLPAPRAVVTTYLPGVRLHPASVGADSALAGSIGRAVAAVHELPTGVVADAGLPVATAGDAVRAVEDLIRRVDSTGEVPHELVNRWTEATADTTLWGFQPCVVHGGLAAESILVSPAEDPDRRVVGVLGWAGLQVGDPARDLAWVLGLPVPGAAGTVLDTYTAVRGRGADPAIARRALLHAELEIARWLLHGVERDDARIVDDAVQMLEALLASLLEGTAGTLVGERLPTLTVTEVERMLDARRQRAATLRGPQDTALRGPQDTAASRAPLAAQAARRSAAE
;
A
#
# COMPACT_ATOMS: atom_id res chain seq x y z
N MET A 1 5.02 29.10 17.56
CA MET A 1 3.75 29.86 17.64
C MET A 1 3.02 29.68 16.32
N PRO A 2 1.75 29.23 16.32
CA PRO A 2 1.01 28.95 15.09
C PRO A 2 0.80 30.23 14.27
N ARG A 3 1.01 30.15 12.96
CA ARG A 3 0.84 31.28 12.05
C ARG A 3 -0.63 31.64 11.94
N HIS A 4 -0.93 32.94 12.07
CA HIS A 4 -2.29 33.44 11.92
C HIS A 4 -2.76 33.32 10.46
N ARG A 5 -4.05 33.06 10.23
CA ARG A 5 -4.64 32.88 8.88
C ARG A 5 -4.32 34.03 7.91
N PHE A 6 -4.25 35.27 8.40
CA PHE A 6 -3.90 36.43 7.57
C PHE A 6 -2.43 36.42 7.13
N THR A 7 -1.53 35.92 7.98
CA THR A 7 -0.13 35.69 7.60
C THR A 7 -0.06 34.65 6.49
N LEU A 8 -0.77 33.53 6.64
CA LEU A 8 -0.82 32.49 5.61
C LEU A 8 -1.41 33.00 4.29
N ALA A 9 -2.48 33.79 4.34
CA ALA A 9 -3.05 34.43 3.14
C ALA A 9 -2.03 35.32 2.43
N ALA A 10 -1.26 36.13 3.18
CA ALA A 10 -0.18 36.94 2.59
C ALA A 10 0.95 36.09 2.00
N LEU A 11 1.28 34.93 2.58
CA LEU A 11 2.25 34.01 1.98
C LEU A 11 1.72 33.40 0.68
N ALA A 12 0.41 33.12 0.61
CA ALA A 12 -0.21 32.59 -0.59
C ALA A 12 -0.17 33.57 -1.77
N THR A 13 -0.38 34.87 -1.52
CA THR A 13 -0.28 35.90 -2.58
C THR A 13 1.15 36.08 -3.10
N LEU A 14 2.16 35.75 -2.29
CA LEU A 14 3.56 35.69 -2.72
C LEU A 14 3.85 34.40 -3.50
N ALA A 15 3.22 33.28 -3.13
CA ALA A 15 3.42 31.97 -3.74
C ALA A 15 2.72 31.82 -5.10
N VAL A 16 1.61 32.54 -5.32
CA VAL A 16 0.76 32.43 -6.51
C VAL A 16 0.64 33.80 -7.17
N PRO A 17 1.34 34.04 -8.30
CA PRO A 17 1.27 35.31 -9.01
C PRO A 17 -0.17 35.67 -9.41
N GLY A 18 -0.61 36.88 -9.06
CA GLY A 18 -1.94 37.39 -9.41
C GLY A 18 -3.08 36.93 -8.51
N LEU A 19 -2.81 36.14 -7.46
CA LEU A 19 -3.84 35.75 -6.49
C LEU A 19 -4.35 36.96 -5.70
N ASP A 20 -5.64 37.30 -5.85
CA ASP A 20 -6.34 38.27 -5.02
C ASP A 20 -7.29 37.56 -4.05
N VAL A 21 -6.89 37.51 -2.77
CA VAL A 21 -7.65 36.81 -1.71
C VAL A 21 -8.78 37.69 -1.19
N ALA A 22 -10.02 37.29 -1.45
CA ALA A 22 -11.21 37.99 -0.96
C ALA A 22 -11.58 37.59 0.48
N VAL A 23 -11.44 36.31 0.81
CA VAL A 23 -11.82 35.76 2.14
C VAL A 23 -10.76 34.77 2.60
N THR A 24 -10.45 34.78 3.90
CA THR A 24 -9.64 33.74 4.53
C THR A 24 -10.29 33.22 5.81
N ARG A 25 -10.23 31.90 6.00
CA ARG A 25 -10.71 31.21 7.20
C ARG A 25 -9.60 30.33 7.77
N THR A 26 -9.59 30.19 9.09
CA THR A 26 -8.73 29.20 9.74
C THR A 26 -9.13 27.82 9.20
N PHE A 27 -8.15 27.07 8.69
CA PHE A 27 -8.37 25.74 8.13
C PHE A 27 -7.48 24.75 8.87
N THR A 28 -7.65 24.69 10.18
CA THR A 28 -7.07 23.61 11.00
C THR A 28 -7.94 22.38 10.76
N GLY A 29 -7.80 21.76 9.60
CA GLY A 29 -8.63 20.64 9.20
C GLY A 29 -8.28 19.36 9.96
N GLY A 30 -8.22 19.36 11.31
CA GLY A 30 -7.96 18.16 12.11
C GLY A 30 -6.75 17.33 11.68
N GLY A 31 -5.74 17.97 11.07
CA GLY A 31 -4.51 17.29 10.67
C GLY A 31 -3.65 16.94 11.88
N ASP A 32 -2.57 16.22 11.64
CA ASP A 32 -1.56 15.77 12.63
C ASP A 32 -0.72 16.90 13.28
N GLY A 33 -1.13 18.17 13.13
CA GLY A 33 -0.43 19.32 13.69
C GLY A 33 0.87 19.70 12.99
N GLN A 34 1.21 19.11 11.84
CA GLN A 34 2.47 19.39 11.14
C GLN A 34 2.50 20.74 10.41
N HIS A 35 1.33 21.34 10.12
CA HIS A 35 1.26 22.59 9.36
C HIS A 35 0.17 23.50 9.90
N ASP A 36 0.44 24.80 9.89
CA ASP A 36 -0.60 25.82 9.99
C ASP A 36 -1.28 25.94 8.62
N ALA A 37 -2.61 26.01 8.61
CA ALA A 37 -3.35 26.04 7.36
C ALA A 37 -4.51 27.05 7.37
N ALA A 38 -4.74 27.66 6.21
CA ALA A 38 -5.85 28.57 5.97
C ALA A 38 -6.54 28.23 4.63
N LEU A 39 -7.87 28.35 4.64
CA LEU A 39 -8.70 28.28 3.45
C LEU A 39 -8.82 29.70 2.90
N LEU A 40 -8.55 29.84 1.62
CA LEU A 40 -8.62 31.08 0.87
C LEU A 40 -9.75 30.96 -0.14
N THR A 41 -10.49 32.05 -0.30
CA THR A 41 -11.40 32.24 -1.43
C THR A 41 -10.90 33.44 -2.20
N ASP A 42 -10.62 33.29 -3.49
CA ASP A 42 -10.24 34.40 -4.35
C ASP A 42 -11.47 35.25 -4.76
N ARG A 43 -11.24 36.28 -5.58
CA ARG A 43 -12.32 37.14 -6.11
C ARG A 43 -13.26 36.45 -7.08
N ASP A 44 -12.79 35.40 -7.75
CA ASP A 44 -13.56 34.63 -8.72
C ASP A 44 -14.40 33.53 -8.05
N GLY A 45 -14.15 33.29 -6.76
CA GLY A 45 -14.88 32.34 -5.92
C GLY A 45 -14.17 30.98 -5.75
N GLU A 46 -12.98 30.83 -6.32
CA GLU A 46 -12.20 29.59 -6.22
C GLU A 46 -11.61 29.40 -4.83
N HIS A 47 -11.55 28.14 -4.39
CA HIS A 47 -11.08 27.77 -3.06
C HIS A 47 -9.68 27.17 -3.10
N LEU A 48 -8.77 27.76 -2.33
CA LEU A 48 -7.39 27.31 -2.19
C LEU A 48 -7.04 27.04 -0.74
N VAL A 49 -6.13 26.11 -0.50
CA VAL A 49 -5.59 25.83 0.83
C VAL A 49 -4.12 26.21 0.83
N VAL A 50 -3.74 27.10 1.74
CA VAL A 50 -2.33 27.42 2.02
C VAL A 50 -1.89 26.69 3.29
N ARG A 51 -0.72 26.05 3.22
CA ARG A 51 -0.09 25.33 4.32
C ARG A 51 1.32 25.85 4.56
N GLY A 52 1.62 26.20 5.81
CA GLY A 52 2.96 26.57 6.27
C GLY A 52 3.47 25.54 7.29
N PRO A 53 4.62 24.89 7.08
CA PRO A 53 5.15 23.88 8.00
C PRO A 53 5.56 24.47 9.35
N VAL A 54 5.33 23.72 10.42
CA VAL A 54 5.68 24.14 11.80
C VAL A 54 7.14 23.88 12.15
N ASP A 55 7.77 22.89 11.50
CA ASP A 55 9.17 22.51 11.68
C ASP A 55 9.83 22.04 10.37
N ALA A 56 11.10 21.62 10.44
CA ALA A 56 11.86 21.17 9.28
C ALA A 56 11.36 19.84 8.70
N GLN A 57 10.85 18.94 9.54
CA GLN A 57 10.33 17.64 9.13
C GLN A 57 9.02 17.82 8.34
N ALA A 58 8.12 18.65 8.86
CA ALA A 58 6.90 19.05 8.19
C ALA A 58 7.17 19.77 6.87
N ALA A 59 8.24 20.57 6.81
CA ALA A 59 8.66 21.23 5.57
C ALA A 59 9.08 20.19 4.51
N ALA A 60 9.93 19.24 4.87
CA ALA A 60 10.37 18.17 3.97
C ALA A 60 9.18 17.32 3.45
N ARG A 61 8.21 17.00 4.32
CA ARG A 61 7.00 16.27 3.91
C ARG A 61 6.15 17.07 2.93
N LEU A 62 6.00 18.38 3.15
CA LEU A 62 5.23 19.25 2.27
C LEU A 62 5.91 19.43 0.90
N GLU A 63 7.24 19.52 0.88
CA GLU A 63 8.03 19.54 -0.37
C GLU A 63 7.87 18.24 -1.15
N ALA A 64 7.96 17.09 -0.47
CA ALA A 64 7.70 15.78 -1.07
C ALA A 64 6.27 15.68 -1.63
N GLU A 65 5.27 16.17 -0.90
CA GLU A 65 3.88 16.19 -1.37
C GLU A 65 3.73 17.00 -2.66
N VAL A 66 4.29 18.22 -2.72
CA VAL A 66 4.22 19.05 -3.93
C VAL A 66 4.84 18.35 -5.12
N ALA A 67 6.03 17.75 -4.94
CA ALA A 67 6.71 17.01 -6.00
C ALA A 67 5.80 15.89 -6.54
N VAL A 68 5.18 15.11 -5.64
CA VAL A 68 4.22 14.06 -6.00
C VAL A 68 2.98 14.60 -6.70
N LEU A 69 2.39 15.70 -6.22
CA LEU A 69 1.20 16.27 -6.85
C LEU A 69 1.46 16.68 -8.31
N GLY A 70 2.70 17.05 -8.64
CA GLY A 70 3.15 17.30 -10.02
C GLY A 70 3.25 16.04 -10.89
N VAL A 71 3.55 14.88 -10.29
CA VAL A 71 3.62 13.57 -10.98
C VAL A 71 2.23 13.07 -11.37
N LEU A 72 1.22 13.37 -10.54
CA LEU A 72 -0.17 13.01 -10.80
C LEU A 72 -0.74 13.93 -11.90
N THR A 73 -0.41 13.66 -13.16
CA THR A 73 -0.92 14.42 -14.32
C THR A 73 -2.44 14.25 -14.49
N PRO A 74 -3.12 15.08 -15.29
CA PRO A 74 -4.55 14.92 -15.56
C PRO A 74 -4.92 13.51 -16.06
N GLY A 75 -4.07 12.88 -16.88
CA GLY A 75 -4.30 11.52 -17.37
C GLY A 75 -4.20 10.45 -16.28
N VAL A 76 -3.29 10.63 -15.31
CA VAL A 76 -3.19 9.76 -14.13
C VAL A 76 -4.41 9.95 -13.23
N ARG A 77 -4.78 11.21 -12.96
CA ARG A 77 -5.94 11.57 -12.13
C ARG A 77 -7.25 11.06 -12.70
N ALA A 78 -7.42 11.03 -14.02
CA ALA A 78 -8.61 10.49 -14.67
C ALA A 78 -8.86 9.00 -14.42
N ARG A 79 -7.84 8.26 -13.91
CA ARG A 79 -7.97 6.85 -13.52
C ARG A 79 -8.43 6.67 -12.08
N LEU A 80 -8.50 7.75 -11.29
CA LEU A 80 -8.91 7.71 -9.90
C LEU A 80 -10.40 8.06 -9.77
N PRO A 81 -11.19 7.30 -8.99
CA PRO A 81 -12.63 7.56 -8.81
C PRO A 81 -12.91 8.71 -7.82
N PHE A 82 -11.90 9.50 -7.49
CA PHE A 82 -11.94 10.59 -6.52
C PHE A 82 -10.97 11.71 -6.92
N ALA A 83 -11.15 12.89 -6.34
CA ALA A 83 -10.29 14.03 -6.58
C ALA A 83 -8.97 13.97 -5.79
N VAL A 84 -7.92 14.55 -6.37
CA VAL A 84 -6.61 14.73 -5.76
C VAL A 84 -6.31 16.24 -5.74
N PRO A 85 -5.68 16.80 -4.69
CA PRO A 85 -5.29 18.21 -4.70
C PRO A 85 -4.29 18.51 -5.83
N SER A 86 -4.31 19.72 -6.36
CA SER A 86 -3.30 20.18 -7.32
C SER A 86 -2.41 21.22 -6.66
N GLY A 87 -1.10 21.16 -6.92
CA GLY A 87 -0.18 22.22 -6.52
C GLY A 87 -0.45 23.49 -7.34
N VAL A 88 -0.67 24.62 -6.66
CA VAL A 88 -0.97 25.92 -7.28
C VAL A 88 0.23 26.87 -7.15
N GLY A 89 0.91 26.84 -6.01
CA GLY A 89 2.10 27.68 -5.79
C GLY A 89 2.94 27.21 -4.62
N VAL A 90 4.22 27.57 -4.64
CA VAL A 90 5.20 27.26 -3.60
C VAL A 90 6.04 28.49 -3.31
N LEU A 91 6.17 28.81 -2.03
CA LEU A 91 7.08 29.84 -1.54
C LEU A 91 8.23 29.15 -0.78
N PRO A 92 9.50 29.33 -1.17
CA PRO A 92 10.62 28.64 -0.54
C PRO A 92 11.02 29.24 0.82
N ALA A 93 10.81 30.54 1.03
CA ALA A 93 11.13 31.22 2.28
C ALA A 93 10.27 32.49 2.47
N PRO A 94 9.53 32.64 3.59
CA PRO A 94 9.16 31.57 4.52
C PRO A 94 8.35 30.48 3.79
N ARG A 95 8.54 29.22 4.19
CA ARG A 95 7.98 28.07 3.47
C ARG A 95 6.45 28.08 3.49
N ALA A 96 5.84 28.01 2.33
CA ALA A 96 4.39 27.84 2.18
C ALA A 96 4.06 27.11 0.88
N VAL A 97 3.01 26.30 0.89
CA VAL A 97 2.48 25.63 -0.29
C VAL A 97 1.00 25.95 -0.41
N VAL A 98 0.58 26.27 -1.62
CA VAL A 98 -0.81 26.52 -1.99
C VAL A 98 -1.28 25.38 -2.87
N THR A 99 -2.38 24.73 -2.48
CA THR A 99 -3.05 23.70 -3.26
C THR A 99 -4.51 24.06 -3.53
N THR A 100 -5.12 23.39 -4.49
CA THR A 100 -6.58 23.43 -4.64
C THR A 100 -7.26 22.88 -3.39
N TYR A 101 -8.43 23.44 -3.04
CA TYR A 101 -9.32 22.87 -2.05
C TYR A 101 -10.12 21.71 -2.66
N LEU A 102 -10.27 20.62 -1.92
CA LEU A 102 -11.16 19.53 -2.29
C LEU A 102 -12.43 19.58 -1.41
N PRO A 103 -13.62 19.72 -2.01
CA PRO A 103 -14.87 19.59 -1.28
C PRO A 103 -15.05 18.18 -0.71
N GLY A 104 -15.59 18.08 0.50
CA GLY A 104 -15.88 16.83 1.17
C GLY A 104 -15.77 16.95 2.68
N VAL A 105 -16.19 15.91 3.39
CA VAL A 105 -16.04 15.77 4.85
C VAL A 105 -14.96 14.75 5.12
N ARG A 106 -14.09 14.98 6.11
CA ARG A 106 -13.11 13.95 6.48
C ARG A 106 -13.82 12.69 6.97
N LEU A 107 -13.27 11.54 6.60
CA LEU A 107 -13.81 10.26 7.03
C LEU A 107 -13.73 10.13 8.56
N HIS A 108 -14.88 9.93 9.19
CA HIS A 108 -14.92 9.49 10.58
C HIS A 108 -14.94 7.96 10.62
N PRO A 109 -13.99 7.25 11.27
CA PRO A 109 -13.91 5.79 11.25
C PRO A 109 -15.21 5.09 11.67
N ALA A 110 -15.88 5.58 12.72
CA ALA A 110 -17.15 5.01 13.19
C ALA A 110 -18.33 5.15 12.21
N SER A 111 -18.15 5.88 11.12
CA SER A 111 -19.18 6.08 10.09
C SER A 111 -19.10 5.08 8.94
N VAL A 112 -18.10 4.18 8.96
CA VAL A 112 -17.94 3.09 7.98
C VAL A 112 -18.67 1.86 8.51
N GLY A 113 -19.83 1.55 7.94
CA GLY A 113 -20.60 0.37 8.31
C GLY A 113 -20.17 -0.89 7.54
N ALA A 114 -20.40 -2.06 8.12
CA ALA A 114 -20.37 -3.32 7.37
C ALA A 114 -21.37 -3.27 6.21
N ASP A 115 -20.98 -3.85 5.07
CA ASP A 115 -21.75 -3.94 3.83
C ASP A 115 -22.26 -2.59 3.29
N SER A 116 -21.68 -1.48 3.78
CA SER A 116 -22.09 -0.14 3.39
C SER A 116 -21.47 0.27 2.04
N ALA A 117 -22.19 1.13 1.31
CA ALA A 117 -21.68 1.74 0.08
C ALA A 117 -20.34 2.46 0.30
N LEU A 118 -20.17 3.08 1.46
CA LEU A 118 -18.94 3.77 1.85
C LEU A 118 -17.77 2.81 2.03
N ALA A 119 -17.95 1.69 2.75
CA ALA A 119 -16.92 0.66 2.89
C ALA A 119 -16.46 0.13 1.52
N GLY A 120 -17.42 -0.19 0.65
CA GLY A 120 -17.12 -0.58 -0.72
C GLY A 120 -16.41 0.53 -1.52
N SER A 121 -16.79 1.79 -1.32
CA SER A 121 -16.13 2.93 -1.97
C SER A 121 -14.68 3.09 -1.52
N ILE A 122 -14.37 2.83 -0.26
CA ILE A 122 -13.00 2.87 0.27
C ILE A 122 -12.16 1.77 -0.40
N GLY A 123 -12.68 0.53 -0.43
CA GLY A 123 -11.99 -0.59 -1.09
C GLY A 123 -11.69 -0.31 -2.57
N ARG A 124 -12.66 0.26 -3.31
CA ARG A 124 -12.47 0.70 -4.71
C ARG A 124 -11.45 1.82 -4.84
N ALA A 125 -11.45 2.80 -3.93
CA ALA A 125 -10.52 3.92 -3.96
C ALA A 125 -9.07 3.45 -3.79
N VAL A 126 -8.81 2.59 -2.80
CA VAL A 126 -7.48 2.02 -2.56
C VAL A 126 -7.04 1.16 -3.76
N ALA A 127 -7.93 0.30 -4.27
CA ALA A 127 -7.64 -0.51 -5.45
C ALA A 127 -7.25 0.34 -6.67
N ALA A 128 -7.96 1.45 -6.91
CA ALA A 128 -7.65 2.35 -8.02
C ALA A 128 -6.26 2.99 -7.92
N VAL A 129 -5.80 3.36 -6.71
CA VAL A 129 -4.41 3.81 -6.49
C VAL A 129 -3.44 2.69 -6.85
N HIS A 130 -3.69 1.48 -6.38
CA HIS A 130 -2.84 0.32 -6.63
C HIS A 130 -2.83 -0.14 -8.10
N GLU A 131 -3.80 0.28 -8.90
CA GLU A 131 -3.91 0.00 -10.35
C GLU A 131 -3.26 1.07 -11.23
N LEU A 132 -2.75 2.15 -10.63
CA LEU A 132 -1.93 3.11 -11.37
C LEU A 132 -0.69 2.40 -11.94
N PRO A 133 -0.27 2.75 -13.17
CA PRO A 133 0.94 2.17 -13.75
C PRO A 133 2.14 2.54 -12.90
N THR A 134 2.96 1.54 -12.53
CA THR A 134 4.19 1.76 -11.76
C THR A 134 5.18 2.68 -12.47
N GLY A 135 5.12 2.75 -13.82
CA GLY A 135 5.88 3.72 -14.63
C GLY A 135 5.63 5.17 -14.22
N VAL A 136 4.42 5.54 -13.78
CA VAL A 136 4.12 6.90 -13.29
C VAL A 136 5.04 7.29 -12.12
N VAL A 137 5.36 6.33 -11.25
CA VAL A 137 6.22 6.53 -10.08
C VAL A 137 7.70 6.43 -10.49
N ALA A 138 8.05 5.39 -11.26
CA ALA A 138 9.43 5.14 -11.66
C ALA A 138 10.00 6.27 -12.55
N ASP A 139 9.23 6.73 -13.53
CA ASP A 139 9.66 7.78 -14.47
C ASP A 139 9.82 9.14 -13.76
N ALA A 140 9.12 9.33 -12.64
CA ALA A 140 9.23 10.51 -11.80
C ALA A 140 10.38 10.46 -10.78
N GLY A 141 11.14 9.35 -10.73
CA GLY A 141 12.23 9.16 -9.77
C GLY A 141 11.76 9.01 -8.32
N LEU A 142 10.47 8.70 -8.11
CA LEU A 142 9.92 8.40 -6.79
C LEU A 142 10.37 7.00 -6.32
N PRO A 143 10.30 6.71 -5.00
CA PRO A 143 10.79 5.44 -4.47
C PRO A 143 10.10 4.22 -5.11
N VAL A 144 10.90 3.21 -5.43
CA VAL A 144 10.43 1.92 -5.96
C VAL A 144 11.04 0.80 -5.12
N ALA A 145 10.21 0.13 -4.33
CA ALA A 145 10.59 -0.98 -3.46
C ALA A 145 10.04 -2.30 -4.01
N THR A 146 10.91 -3.31 -4.07
CA THR A 146 10.50 -4.69 -4.32
C THR A 146 9.90 -5.33 -3.06
N ALA A 147 9.29 -6.51 -3.19
CA ALA A 147 8.87 -7.28 -2.01
C ALA A 147 10.06 -7.62 -1.08
N GLY A 148 11.23 -7.86 -1.66
CA GLY A 148 12.48 -8.06 -0.92
C GLY A 148 12.95 -6.81 -0.18
N ASP A 149 12.75 -5.62 -0.75
CA ASP A 149 13.02 -4.36 -0.03
C ASP A 149 12.03 -4.15 1.10
N ALA A 150 10.76 -4.50 0.90
CA ALA A 150 9.72 -4.35 1.90
C ALA A 150 9.99 -5.22 3.14
N VAL A 151 10.36 -6.50 2.96
CA VAL A 151 10.71 -7.37 4.10
C VAL A 151 11.96 -6.88 4.83
N ARG A 152 13.00 -6.45 4.10
CA ARG A 152 14.21 -5.87 4.73
C ARG A 152 13.90 -4.62 5.54
N ALA A 153 13.05 -3.74 5.03
CA ALA A 153 12.64 -2.53 5.74
C ALA A 153 11.88 -2.87 7.04
N VAL A 154 11.08 -3.94 7.04
CA VAL A 154 10.42 -4.43 8.25
C VAL A 154 11.40 -5.07 9.22
N GLU A 155 12.33 -5.90 8.76
CA GLU A 155 13.39 -6.48 9.59
C GLU A 155 14.27 -5.40 10.25
N ASP A 156 14.64 -4.36 9.50
CA ASP A 156 15.39 -3.22 10.01
C ASP A 156 14.58 -2.43 11.05
N LEU A 157 13.27 -2.25 10.83
CA LEU A 157 12.39 -1.65 11.82
C LEU A 157 12.33 -2.46 13.10
N ILE A 158 12.08 -3.77 13.01
CA ILE A 158 12.01 -4.68 14.16
C ILE A 158 13.31 -4.59 14.96
N ARG A 159 14.47 -4.64 14.30
CA ARG A 159 15.78 -4.54 14.97
C ARG A 159 15.96 -3.22 15.71
N ARG A 160 15.54 -2.10 15.10
CA ARG A 160 15.64 -0.76 15.74
C ARG A 160 14.72 -0.65 16.94
N VAL A 161 13.50 -1.16 16.81
CA VAL A 161 12.49 -1.17 17.87
C VAL A 161 12.93 -2.08 19.02
N ASP A 162 13.42 -3.28 18.74
CA ASP A 162 13.95 -4.21 19.74
C ASP A 162 15.12 -3.60 20.52
N SER A 163 15.99 -2.83 19.83
CA SER A 163 17.11 -2.15 20.48
C SER A 163 16.73 -1.08 21.51
N THR A 164 15.46 -0.64 21.56
CA THR A 164 14.99 0.26 22.61
C THR A 164 14.81 -0.45 23.95
N GLY A 165 14.59 -1.78 23.95
CA GLY A 165 14.28 -2.56 25.14
C GLY A 165 12.86 -2.40 25.68
N GLU A 166 12.02 -1.59 25.02
CA GLU A 166 10.66 -1.24 25.47
C GLU A 166 9.58 -2.17 24.91
N VAL A 167 9.93 -3.08 23.99
CA VAL A 167 8.97 -3.95 23.30
C VAL A 167 8.95 -5.34 23.90
N PRO A 168 7.77 -5.90 24.24
CA PRO A 168 7.67 -7.28 24.68
C PRO A 168 8.27 -8.27 23.68
N HIS A 169 9.11 -9.18 24.18
CA HIS A 169 9.85 -10.15 23.38
C HIS A 169 8.93 -11.06 22.54
N GLU A 170 7.72 -11.36 23.02
CA GLU A 170 6.70 -12.12 22.29
C GLU A 170 6.27 -11.42 20.99
N LEU A 171 6.16 -10.09 21.00
CA LEU A 171 5.82 -9.31 19.80
C LEU A 171 6.99 -9.28 18.82
N VAL A 172 8.22 -9.10 19.31
CA VAL A 172 9.43 -9.17 18.48
C VAL A 172 9.54 -10.52 17.77
N ASN A 173 9.33 -11.62 18.50
CA ASN A 173 9.34 -12.97 17.91
C ASN A 173 8.22 -13.14 16.89
N ARG A 174 7.00 -12.72 17.22
CA ARG A 174 5.85 -12.78 16.30
C ARG A 174 6.12 -12.04 14.99
N TRP A 175 6.68 -10.84 15.04
CA TRP A 175 7.01 -10.07 13.84
C TRP A 175 8.17 -10.70 13.05
N THR A 176 9.17 -11.24 13.74
CA THR A 176 10.30 -11.95 13.12
C THR A 176 9.86 -13.24 12.42
N GLU A 177 8.93 -13.99 13.01
CA GLU A 177 8.33 -15.15 12.36
C GLU A 177 7.55 -14.76 11.11
N ALA A 178 6.84 -13.62 11.15
CA ALA A 178 6.13 -13.08 10.00
C ALA A 178 7.08 -12.63 8.87
N THR A 179 8.25 -12.05 9.17
CA THR A 179 9.26 -11.73 8.14
C THR A 179 9.87 -12.98 7.52
N ALA A 180 10.01 -14.06 8.29
CA ALA A 180 10.50 -15.35 7.80
C ALA A 180 9.48 -16.14 6.95
N ASP A 181 8.17 -15.86 7.06
CA ASP A 181 7.13 -16.52 6.27
C ASP A 181 7.14 -16.05 4.80
N THR A 182 7.82 -16.81 3.93
CA THR A 182 7.87 -16.51 2.49
C THR A 182 6.49 -16.45 1.81
N THR A 183 5.45 -17.08 2.37
CA THR A 183 4.08 -16.98 1.82
C THR A 183 3.46 -15.62 2.05
N LEU A 184 3.96 -14.87 3.04
CA LEU A 184 3.53 -13.52 3.36
C LEU A 184 4.11 -12.51 2.35
N TRP A 185 5.36 -12.70 1.91
CA TRP A 185 6.14 -11.74 1.12
C TRP A 185 6.15 -12.02 -0.40
N GLY A 186 5.43 -13.03 -0.88
CA GLY A 186 5.29 -13.37 -2.31
C GLY A 186 4.34 -12.46 -3.11
N PHE A 187 4.26 -11.16 -2.81
CA PHE A 187 3.33 -10.23 -3.46
C PHE A 187 3.96 -9.47 -4.62
N GLN A 188 3.12 -8.93 -5.51
CA GLN A 188 3.54 -8.03 -6.58
C GLN A 188 3.49 -6.57 -6.10
N PRO A 189 4.62 -5.84 -6.05
CA PRO A 189 4.62 -4.42 -5.70
C PRO A 189 3.78 -3.59 -6.68
N CYS A 190 3.09 -2.58 -6.16
CA CYS A 190 2.30 -1.65 -6.96
C CYS A 190 2.43 -0.23 -6.42
N VAL A 191 1.84 0.74 -7.13
CA VAL A 191 1.74 2.10 -6.62
C VAL A 191 0.96 2.10 -5.31
N VAL A 192 1.47 2.76 -4.28
CA VAL A 192 0.83 2.92 -2.97
C VAL A 192 0.89 4.38 -2.57
N HIS A 193 -0.17 4.88 -1.95
CA HIS A 193 -0.23 6.19 -1.32
C HIS A 193 0.85 6.33 -0.22
N GLY A 194 1.13 5.24 0.52
CA GLY A 194 2.28 5.12 1.41
C GLY A 194 2.12 5.83 2.76
N GLY A 195 0.93 6.36 3.03
CA GLY A 195 0.58 7.02 4.29
C GLY A 195 -0.92 7.19 4.43
N LEU A 196 -1.69 6.28 3.80
CA LEU A 196 -3.15 6.37 3.80
C LEU A 196 -3.69 6.07 5.20
N ALA A 197 -4.58 6.93 5.67
CA ALA A 197 -5.28 6.81 6.94
C ALA A 197 -6.69 7.41 6.79
N ALA A 198 -7.54 7.29 7.82
CA ALA A 198 -8.90 7.83 7.77
C ALA A 198 -8.89 9.35 7.50
N GLU A 199 -7.93 10.08 8.07
CA GLU A 199 -7.78 11.52 7.92
C GLU A 199 -7.42 11.88 6.47
N SER A 200 -6.79 10.98 5.72
CA SER A 200 -6.45 11.21 4.31
C SER A 200 -7.68 11.16 3.39
N ILE A 201 -8.80 10.61 3.86
CA ILE A 201 -9.98 10.35 3.02
C ILE A 201 -11.03 11.44 3.22
N LEU A 202 -11.49 12.00 2.10
CA LEU A 202 -12.67 12.85 2.04
C LEU A 202 -13.84 12.05 1.48
N VAL A 203 -14.98 12.14 2.14
CA VAL A 203 -16.24 11.51 1.76
C VAL A 203 -17.28 12.56 1.40
N SER A 204 -18.27 12.17 0.61
CA SER A 204 -19.46 13.01 0.42
C SER A 204 -20.20 13.23 1.74
N PRO A 205 -20.97 14.34 1.87
CA PRO A 205 -21.74 14.65 3.07
C PRO A 205 -22.61 13.48 3.55
N ALA A 206 -22.87 13.41 4.84
CA ALA A 206 -23.58 12.27 5.43
C ALA A 206 -25.02 12.10 4.89
N GLU A 207 -25.60 13.20 4.40
CA GLU A 207 -26.93 13.24 3.79
C GLU A 207 -26.95 12.74 2.34
N ASP A 208 -25.78 12.53 1.72
CA ASP A 208 -25.67 11.98 0.37
C ASP A 208 -26.08 10.49 0.37
N PRO A 209 -27.16 10.10 -0.35
CA PRO A 209 -27.55 8.70 -0.45
C PRO A 209 -26.47 7.81 -1.07
N ASP A 210 -25.60 8.40 -1.92
CA ASP A 210 -24.48 7.72 -2.57
C ASP A 210 -23.16 8.03 -1.85
N ARG A 211 -23.17 7.84 -0.52
CA ARG A 211 -22.03 8.14 0.35
C ARG A 211 -20.79 7.39 -0.10
N ARG A 212 -19.78 8.14 -0.55
CA ARG A 212 -18.58 7.60 -1.21
C ARG A 212 -17.34 8.44 -0.93
N VAL A 213 -16.19 7.89 -1.27
CA VAL A 213 -14.93 8.64 -1.31
C VAL A 213 -14.99 9.65 -2.45
N VAL A 214 -14.75 10.92 -2.16
CA VAL A 214 -14.75 12.03 -3.12
C VAL A 214 -13.37 12.66 -3.29
N GLY A 215 -12.46 12.44 -2.34
CA GLY A 215 -11.09 12.91 -2.46
C GLY A 215 -10.11 12.17 -1.54
N VAL A 216 -8.84 12.21 -1.89
CA VAL A 216 -7.74 11.68 -1.08
C VAL A 216 -6.64 12.74 -0.95
N LEU A 217 -6.15 12.94 0.27
CA LEU A 217 -5.15 13.92 0.67
C LEU A 217 -3.87 13.22 1.16
N GLY A 218 -2.76 13.96 1.32
CA GLY A 218 -1.58 13.44 2.02
C GLY A 218 -0.61 12.62 1.16
N TRP A 219 -0.48 12.98 -0.12
CA TRP A 219 0.25 12.23 -1.14
C TRP A 219 1.78 12.18 -1.01
N ALA A 220 2.36 12.74 0.07
CA ALA A 220 3.81 12.80 0.27
C ALA A 220 4.52 11.43 0.25
N GLY A 221 3.78 10.35 0.53
CA GLY A 221 4.31 8.98 0.63
C GLY A 221 4.26 8.15 -0.65
N LEU A 222 3.81 8.73 -1.78
CA LEU A 222 3.58 7.98 -3.02
C LEU A 222 4.84 7.26 -3.49
N GLN A 223 4.74 5.96 -3.69
CA GLN A 223 5.84 5.09 -4.10
C GLN A 223 5.31 3.81 -4.76
N VAL A 224 6.22 2.97 -5.26
CA VAL A 224 5.91 1.56 -5.54
C VAL A 224 6.35 0.73 -4.34
N GLY A 225 5.47 -0.11 -3.81
CA GLY A 225 5.76 -0.91 -2.62
C GLY A 225 4.67 -1.91 -2.28
N ASP A 226 4.57 -2.24 -0.98
CA ASP A 226 3.60 -3.21 -0.47
C ASP A 226 2.18 -2.63 -0.38
N PRO A 227 1.20 -3.13 -1.16
CA PRO A 227 -0.19 -2.66 -1.10
C PRO A 227 -0.83 -2.80 0.28
N ALA A 228 -0.33 -3.71 1.13
CA ALA A 228 -0.88 -3.92 2.45
C ALA A 228 -0.75 -2.69 3.37
N ARG A 229 0.22 -1.81 3.11
CA ARG A 229 0.45 -0.60 3.90
C ARG A 229 -0.74 0.37 3.86
N ASP A 230 -1.38 0.53 2.71
CA ASP A 230 -2.54 1.41 2.55
C ASP A 230 -3.85 0.80 3.09
N LEU A 231 -3.82 -0.47 3.47
CA LEU A 231 -4.95 -1.21 4.05
C LEU A 231 -4.81 -1.43 5.56
N ALA A 232 -3.64 -1.19 6.15
CA ALA A 232 -3.38 -1.44 7.57
C ALA A 232 -4.35 -0.71 8.50
N TRP A 233 -4.60 0.59 8.25
CA TRP A 233 -5.50 1.41 9.07
C TRP A 233 -6.96 0.93 9.07
N VAL A 234 -7.38 0.22 8.01
CA VAL A 234 -8.74 -0.29 7.85
C VAL A 234 -9.08 -1.32 8.92
N LEU A 235 -8.08 -2.05 9.41
CA LEU A 235 -8.25 -3.04 10.47
C LEU A 235 -8.62 -2.41 11.82
N GLY A 236 -8.33 -1.11 11.99
CA GLY A 236 -8.72 -0.33 13.16
C GLY A 236 -10.12 0.27 13.09
N LEU A 237 -10.92 -0.03 12.06
CA LEU A 237 -12.30 0.45 11.98
C LEU A 237 -13.13 -0.12 13.14
N PRO A 238 -13.85 0.73 13.90
CA PRO A 238 -14.51 0.30 15.14
C PRO A 238 -15.83 -0.47 14.91
N VAL A 239 -16.38 -0.44 13.69
CA VAL A 239 -17.62 -1.14 13.37
C VAL A 239 -17.29 -2.58 12.93
N PRO A 240 -17.78 -3.61 13.65
CA PRO A 240 -17.54 -5.00 13.28
C PRO A 240 -17.96 -5.30 11.83
N GLY A 241 -17.12 -6.02 11.09
CA GLY A 241 -17.35 -6.39 9.69
C GLY A 241 -16.99 -5.31 8.66
N ALA A 242 -16.87 -4.03 9.06
CA ALA A 242 -16.54 -2.95 8.13
C ALA A 242 -15.18 -3.15 7.43
N ALA A 243 -14.16 -3.58 8.17
CA ALA A 243 -12.85 -3.89 7.62
C ALA A 243 -12.92 -5.03 6.59
N GLY A 244 -13.73 -6.07 6.87
CA GLY A 244 -14.00 -7.17 5.95
C GLY A 244 -14.59 -6.67 4.63
N THR A 245 -15.66 -5.87 4.69
CA THR A 245 -16.29 -5.29 3.49
C THR A 245 -15.31 -4.48 2.63
N VAL A 246 -14.42 -3.68 3.26
CA VAL A 246 -13.39 -2.91 2.54
C VAL A 246 -12.40 -3.85 1.84
N LEU A 247 -11.86 -4.84 2.57
CA LEU A 247 -10.89 -5.81 2.06
C LEU A 247 -11.48 -6.71 0.97
N ASP A 248 -12.72 -7.16 1.13
CA ASP A 248 -13.44 -7.97 0.15
C ASP A 248 -13.67 -7.18 -1.13
N THR A 249 -14.11 -5.92 -1.01
CA THR A 249 -14.29 -5.04 -2.17
C THR A 249 -12.97 -4.76 -2.88
N TYR A 250 -11.92 -4.46 -2.12
CA TYR A 250 -10.57 -4.28 -2.66
C TYR A 250 -10.12 -5.53 -3.43
N THR A 251 -10.23 -6.70 -2.83
CA THR A 251 -9.84 -7.99 -3.42
C THR A 251 -10.63 -8.29 -4.69
N ALA A 252 -11.95 -8.03 -4.67
CA ALA A 252 -12.82 -8.22 -5.82
C ALA A 252 -12.43 -7.33 -7.02
N VAL A 253 -12.05 -6.06 -6.77
CA VAL A 253 -11.58 -5.15 -7.83
C VAL A 253 -10.25 -5.63 -8.41
N ARG A 254 -9.29 -6.03 -7.55
CA ARG A 254 -7.98 -6.55 -7.97
C ARG A 254 -8.08 -7.88 -8.72
N GLY A 255 -9.18 -8.62 -8.55
CA GLY A 255 -9.51 -9.80 -9.34
C GLY A 255 -8.56 -10.97 -9.12
N ARG A 256 -8.28 -11.74 -10.19
CA ARG A 256 -7.54 -13.02 -10.11
C ARG A 256 -6.09 -12.92 -9.67
N GLY A 257 -5.48 -11.73 -9.72
CA GLY A 257 -4.12 -11.48 -9.25
C GLY A 257 -4.07 -10.92 -7.82
N ALA A 258 -5.19 -10.98 -7.09
CA ALA A 258 -5.26 -10.42 -5.75
C ALA A 258 -4.34 -11.17 -4.78
N ASP A 259 -3.68 -10.36 -3.96
CA ASP A 259 -2.93 -10.68 -2.76
C ASP A 259 -3.55 -11.70 -1.78
N PRO A 260 -3.32 -13.03 -1.80
CA PRO A 260 -3.99 -13.90 -0.81
C PRO A 260 -3.51 -13.65 0.62
N ALA A 261 -2.32 -13.06 0.80
CA ALA A 261 -1.75 -12.73 2.09
C ALA A 261 -1.94 -11.26 2.50
N ILE A 262 -2.67 -10.46 1.71
CA ILE A 262 -2.76 -9.00 1.90
C ILE A 262 -3.34 -8.60 3.26
N ALA A 263 -4.36 -9.32 3.75
CA ALA A 263 -4.96 -9.04 5.04
C ALA A 263 -3.98 -9.33 6.20
N ARG A 264 -3.20 -10.43 6.08
CA ARG A 264 -2.17 -10.78 7.07
C ARG A 264 -1.03 -9.76 7.06
N ARG A 265 -0.59 -9.29 5.88
CA ARG A 265 0.40 -8.20 5.80
C ARG A 265 -0.15 -6.87 6.29
N ALA A 266 -1.42 -6.57 6.04
CA ALA A 266 -2.04 -5.34 6.54
C ALA A 266 -2.08 -5.35 8.09
N LEU A 267 -2.35 -6.52 8.68
CA LEU A 267 -2.26 -6.72 10.13
C LEU A 267 -0.85 -6.52 10.65
N LEU A 268 0.17 -7.08 9.97
CA LEU A 268 1.57 -6.86 10.35
C LEU A 268 1.90 -5.36 10.33
N HIS A 269 1.55 -4.65 9.26
CA HIS A 269 1.78 -3.21 9.19
C HIS A 269 1.03 -2.44 10.28
N ALA A 270 -0.20 -2.83 10.62
CA ALA A 270 -0.98 -2.21 11.69
C ALA A 270 -0.31 -2.38 13.06
N GLU A 271 0.20 -3.58 13.39
CA GLU A 271 0.97 -3.83 14.60
C GLU A 271 2.28 -2.99 14.60
N LEU A 272 2.96 -2.91 13.45
CA LEU A 272 4.21 -2.14 13.29
C LEU A 272 4.03 -0.62 13.32
N GLU A 273 2.82 -0.08 13.11
CA GLU A 273 2.59 1.36 13.31
C GLU A 273 2.76 1.76 14.78
N ILE A 274 2.41 0.89 15.73
CA ILE A 274 2.66 1.11 17.16
C ILE A 274 4.18 1.16 17.42
N ALA A 275 4.93 0.26 16.78
CA ALA A 275 6.39 0.22 16.87
C ALA A 275 7.05 1.48 16.26
N ARG A 276 6.49 2.00 15.14
CA ARG A 276 6.93 3.29 14.57
C ARG A 276 6.62 4.47 15.50
N TRP A 277 5.47 4.44 16.18
CA TRP A 277 5.10 5.46 17.17
C TRP A 277 6.06 5.46 18.37
N LEU A 278 6.42 4.29 18.89
CA LEU A 278 7.44 4.15 19.93
C LEU A 278 8.78 4.75 19.50
N LEU A 279 9.31 4.36 18.33
CA LEU A 279 10.58 4.89 17.84
C LEU A 279 10.53 6.41 17.67
N HIS A 280 9.40 6.95 17.22
CA HIS A 280 9.22 8.39 17.11
C HIS A 280 9.33 9.10 18.47
N GLY A 281 8.76 8.52 19.52
CA GLY A 281 8.89 9.02 20.90
C GLY A 281 10.33 8.99 21.38
N VAL A 282 11.03 7.87 21.17
CA VAL A 282 12.44 7.69 21.55
C VAL A 282 13.34 8.68 20.81
N GLU A 283 13.18 8.85 19.50
CA GLU A 283 13.97 9.78 18.69
C GLU A 283 13.77 11.26 19.09
N ARG A 284 12.62 11.58 19.69
CA ARG A 284 12.29 12.92 20.17
C ARG A 284 12.55 13.15 21.65
N ASP A 285 12.98 12.12 22.38
CA ASP A 285 13.09 12.16 23.84
C ASP A 285 11.77 12.59 24.52
N ASP A 286 10.63 12.14 23.96
CA ASP A 286 9.29 12.48 24.47
C ASP A 286 8.69 11.30 25.24
N ALA A 287 8.91 11.31 26.56
CA ALA A 287 8.43 10.26 27.46
C ALA A 287 6.93 9.99 27.35
N ARG A 288 6.11 11.01 27.05
CA ARG A 288 4.66 10.80 26.92
C ARG A 288 4.31 9.96 25.69
N ILE A 289 5.06 10.11 24.60
CA ILE A 289 4.88 9.30 23.38
C ILE A 289 5.36 7.87 23.64
N VAL A 290 6.50 7.72 24.34
CA VAL A 290 7.04 6.41 24.71
C VAL A 290 6.04 5.66 25.60
N ASP A 291 5.56 6.28 26.68
CA ASP A 291 4.60 5.67 27.62
C ASP A 291 3.29 5.27 26.93
N ASP A 292 2.79 6.10 26.00
CA ASP A 292 1.60 5.80 25.20
C ASP A 292 1.82 4.60 24.28
N ALA A 293 2.94 4.56 23.57
CA ALA A 293 3.27 3.45 22.68
C ALA A 293 3.50 2.14 23.45
N VAL A 294 4.13 2.17 24.63
CA VAL A 294 4.30 0.99 25.49
C VAL A 294 2.94 0.43 25.92
N GLN A 295 2.01 1.28 26.37
CA GLN A 295 0.66 0.84 26.72
C GLN A 295 -0.09 0.20 25.54
N MET A 296 0.08 0.74 24.33
CA MET A 296 -0.49 0.15 23.12
C MET A 296 0.12 -1.22 22.79
N LEU A 297 1.43 -1.39 22.99
CA LEU A 297 2.12 -2.68 22.80
C LEU A 297 1.68 -3.71 23.85
N GLU A 298 1.50 -3.30 25.12
CA GLU A 298 0.97 -4.17 26.17
C GLU A 298 -0.46 -4.62 25.87
N ALA A 299 -1.31 -3.71 25.37
CA ALA A 299 -2.66 -4.06 24.94
C ALA A 299 -2.66 -5.04 23.75
N LEU A 300 -1.75 -4.85 22.78
CA LEU A 300 -1.56 -5.79 21.68
C LEU A 300 -1.11 -7.17 22.18
N LEU A 301 -0.16 -7.20 23.11
CA LEU A 301 0.29 -8.45 23.74
C LEU A 301 -0.85 -9.16 24.48
N ALA A 302 -1.66 -8.43 25.24
CA ALA A 302 -2.81 -9.00 25.94
C ALA A 302 -3.79 -9.65 24.95
N SER A 303 -4.12 -8.96 23.84
CA SER A 303 -4.98 -9.52 22.79
C SER A 303 -4.39 -10.78 22.14
N LEU A 304 -3.06 -10.83 21.98
CA LEU A 304 -2.37 -12.02 21.47
C LEU A 304 -2.51 -13.21 22.44
N LEU A 305 -2.30 -12.98 23.74
CA LEU A 305 -2.39 -14.02 24.76
C LEU A 305 -3.82 -14.54 24.96
N GLU A 306 -4.82 -13.69 24.74
CA GLU A 306 -6.25 -14.05 24.76
C GLU A 306 -6.71 -14.77 23.48
N GLY A 307 -5.87 -14.82 22.44
CA GLY A 307 -6.21 -15.40 21.14
C GLY A 307 -7.23 -14.57 20.34
N THR A 308 -7.38 -13.28 20.68
CA THR A 308 -8.26 -12.34 19.98
C THR A 308 -7.53 -11.56 18.89
N ALA A 309 -6.20 -11.58 18.90
CA ALA A 309 -5.37 -11.03 17.83
C ALA A 309 -5.53 -11.84 16.53
N GLY A 310 -5.45 -11.14 15.38
CA GLY A 310 -5.52 -11.81 14.08
C GLY A 310 -4.32 -12.73 13.80
N THR A 311 -4.50 -13.64 12.85
CA THR A 311 -3.45 -14.58 12.43
C THR A 311 -2.46 -13.94 11.46
N LEU A 312 -1.19 -13.80 11.86
CA LEU A 312 -0.12 -13.28 10.99
C LEU A 312 0.57 -14.37 10.16
N VAL A 313 1.02 -15.43 10.84
CA VAL A 313 1.70 -16.56 10.19
C VAL A 313 0.65 -17.53 9.69
N GLY A 314 0.80 -17.99 8.44
CA GLY A 314 -0.16 -18.96 7.89
C GLY A 314 -0.11 -20.26 8.69
N GLU A 315 -1.21 -21.01 8.73
CA GLU A 315 -1.10 -22.42 9.10
C GLU A 315 -0.04 -23.03 8.17
N ARG A 316 1.06 -23.52 8.74
CA ARG A 316 2.04 -24.28 7.96
C ARG A 316 1.26 -25.43 7.37
N LEU A 317 1.00 -25.41 6.07
CA LEU A 317 0.49 -26.58 5.38
C LEU A 317 1.40 -27.74 5.80
N PRO A 318 0.84 -28.86 6.31
CA PRO A 318 1.66 -29.96 6.79
C PRO A 318 2.65 -30.30 5.67
N THR A 319 3.94 -30.26 5.99
CA THR A 319 4.98 -30.61 5.03
C THR A 319 4.66 -32.00 4.52
N LEU A 320 4.28 -32.11 3.23
CA LEU A 320 3.96 -33.41 2.64
C LEU A 320 5.15 -34.34 2.91
N THR A 321 4.87 -35.44 3.58
CA THR A 321 5.89 -36.46 3.83
C THR A 321 6.39 -37.00 2.50
N VAL A 322 7.62 -37.52 2.45
CA VAL A 322 8.18 -38.15 1.24
C VAL A 322 7.19 -39.17 0.66
N THR A 323 6.53 -39.93 1.53
CA THR A 323 5.49 -40.90 1.20
C THR A 323 4.26 -40.28 0.50
N GLU A 324 3.84 -39.08 0.89
CA GLU A 324 2.71 -38.39 0.26
C GLU A 324 3.09 -37.78 -1.10
N VAL A 325 4.32 -37.27 -1.22
CA VAL A 325 4.87 -36.82 -2.50
C VAL A 325 4.98 -37.99 -3.48
N GLU A 326 5.47 -39.15 -3.02
CA GLU A 326 5.53 -40.38 -3.82
C GLU A 326 4.15 -40.83 -4.30
N ARG A 327 3.15 -40.86 -3.40
CA ARG A 327 1.76 -41.19 -3.77
C ARG A 327 1.19 -40.23 -4.80
N MET A 328 1.50 -38.94 -4.69
CA MET A 328 0.98 -37.93 -5.62
C MET A 328 1.65 -38.02 -7.00
N LEU A 329 2.95 -38.36 -7.05
CA LEU A 329 3.68 -38.64 -8.28
C LEU A 329 3.16 -39.92 -8.97
N ASP A 330 2.88 -40.97 -8.20
CA ASP A 330 2.33 -42.21 -8.72
C ASP A 330 0.90 -42.05 -9.23
N ALA A 331 0.06 -41.27 -8.54
CA ALA A 331 -1.28 -40.92 -9.02
C ALA A 331 -1.22 -40.12 -10.34
N ARG A 332 -0.24 -39.22 -10.51
CA ARG A 332 0.00 -38.51 -11.77
C ARG A 332 0.48 -39.44 -12.89
N ARG A 333 1.39 -40.36 -12.61
CA ARG A 333 1.85 -41.38 -13.58
C ARG A 333 0.71 -42.29 -14.01
N GLN A 334 -0.13 -42.73 -13.08
CA GLN A 334 -1.29 -43.56 -13.36
C GLN A 334 -2.30 -42.83 -14.25
N ARG A 335 -2.62 -41.56 -13.95
CA ARG A 335 -3.47 -40.71 -14.82
C ARG A 335 -2.89 -40.52 -16.21
N ALA A 336 -1.57 -40.32 -16.32
CA ALA A 336 -0.89 -40.21 -17.61
C ALA A 336 -0.91 -41.54 -18.39
N ALA A 337 -0.88 -42.69 -17.70
CA ALA A 337 -1.04 -44.01 -18.30
C ALA A 337 -2.49 -44.29 -18.72
N THR A 338 -3.49 -43.81 -17.96
CA THR A 338 -4.92 -43.95 -18.33
C THR A 338 -5.27 -43.14 -19.58
N LEU A 339 -4.58 -42.01 -19.79
CA LEU A 339 -4.71 -41.19 -21.00
C LEU A 339 -3.99 -41.79 -22.23
N ARG A 340 -3.27 -42.91 -22.08
CA ARG A 340 -2.42 -43.51 -23.14
C ARG A 340 -2.84 -44.93 -23.59
N GLY A 341 -4.10 -45.36 -23.46
CA GLY A 341 -4.54 -46.54 -24.24
C GLY A 341 -6.04 -46.80 -24.25
N PRO A 342 -6.57 -47.62 -25.20
CA PRO A 342 -5.93 -48.25 -26.35
C PRO A 342 -6.60 -47.85 -27.70
N GLN A 343 -5.92 -47.07 -28.52
CA GLN A 343 -6.23 -46.91 -29.96
C GLN A 343 -4.93 -46.88 -30.76
N ASP A 344 -4.17 -47.98 -30.76
CA ASP A 344 -3.13 -48.17 -31.77
C ASP A 344 -2.74 -49.64 -31.94
N THR A 345 -3.71 -50.48 -32.29
CA THR A 345 -3.47 -51.87 -32.73
C THR A 345 -4.53 -52.30 -33.74
N ALA A 346 -4.65 -51.57 -34.84
CA ALA A 346 -5.31 -52.06 -36.04
C ALA A 346 -4.76 -51.32 -37.26
N LEU A 347 -3.75 -51.90 -37.91
CA LEU A 347 -3.50 -51.89 -39.37
C LEU A 347 -2.07 -52.39 -39.64
N ARG A 348 -1.91 -53.71 -39.76
CA ARG A 348 -0.81 -54.27 -40.55
C ARG A 348 -1.26 -55.58 -41.18
N GLY A 349 -1.64 -55.50 -42.46
CA GLY A 349 -1.82 -56.66 -43.33
C GLY A 349 -0.48 -57.28 -43.72
N PRO A 350 -0.46 -58.55 -44.18
CA PRO A 350 0.78 -59.28 -44.44
C PRO A 350 1.22 -59.21 -45.92
N GLN A 351 2.48 -59.66 -46.13
CA GLN A 351 3.24 -59.84 -47.38
C GLN A 351 4.01 -58.56 -47.82
N ASP A 352 5.30 -58.59 -48.18
CA ASP A 352 6.03 -59.65 -48.88
C ASP A 352 7.55 -59.58 -48.61
N THR A 353 8.21 -60.63 -49.07
CA THR A 353 9.59 -61.09 -48.85
C THR A 353 10.68 -60.37 -49.66
N ALA A 354 11.92 -60.56 -49.18
CA ALA A 354 13.18 -60.67 -49.92
C ALA A 354 14.16 -59.46 -49.99
N ALA A 355 15.42 -59.82 -49.65
CA ALA A 355 16.71 -59.31 -50.13
C ALA A 355 17.13 -57.86 -49.74
N SER A 356 18.38 -57.50 -49.51
CA SER A 356 19.68 -58.18 -49.37
C SER A 356 20.70 -57.07 -49.07
N ARG A 357 21.65 -57.32 -48.15
CA ARG A 357 23.05 -56.83 -48.07
C ARG A 357 23.41 -55.37 -48.49
N ALA A 358 23.79 -54.54 -47.49
CA ALA A 358 25.11 -53.91 -47.22
C ALA A 358 26.06 -53.44 -48.37
N PRO A 359 27.12 -52.61 -48.14
CA PRO A 359 27.36 -51.48 -47.20
C PRO A 359 28.22 -50.30 -47.83
N LEU A 360 28.78 -49.41 -46.97
CA LEU A 360 29.94 -48.48 -47.16
C LEU A 360 29.67 -47.18 -47.98
N ALA A 361 30.23 -45.99 -47.72
CA ALA A 361 31.34 -45.50 -46.91
C ALA A 361 31.13 -43.99 -46.60
N ALA A 362 31.52 -43.50 -45.41
CA ALA A 362 32.59 -42.54 -45.16
C ALA A 362 32.66 -41.27 -46.06
N GLN A 363 32.48 -40.08 -45.48
CA GLN A 363 33.54 -39.06 -45.45
C GLN A 363 33.26 -37.91 -44.48
N ALA A 364 34.35 -37.53 -43.80
CA ALA A 364 34.46 -36.45 -42.85
C ALA A 364 35.10 -35.21 -43.50
N ALA A 365 34.73 -34.01 -43.05
CA ALA A 365 35.56 -32.80 -42.95
C ALA A 365 34.69 -31.71 -42.25
N ARG A 366 34.90 -31.28 -41.00
CA ARG A 366 35.99 -30.49 -40.38
C ARG A 366 36.32 -29.15 -41.06
N ARG A 367 35.99 -28.05 -40.37
CA ARG A 367 36.76 -26.80 -40.09
C ARG A 367 35.76 -25.81 -39.44
N SER A 368 35.82 -25.35 -38.17
CA SER A 368 36.87 -24.63 -37.39
C SER A 368 37.40 -23.42 -38.15
N ALA A 369 37.58 -22.20 -37.61
CA ALA A 369 37.19 -21.45 -36.42
C ALA A 369 37.79 -20.03 -36.62
N ALA A 370 37.30 -19.05 -35.84
CA ALA A 370 37.96 -17.79 -35.46
C ALA A 370 38.22 -16.70 -36.53
N GLU A 371 37.52 -15.58 -36.37
CA GLU A 371 38.10 -14.28 -35.95
C GLU A 371 37.10 -13.55 -35.02
#